data_AF-A0A2U9T2K8-F1
#
_entry.id   AF-A0A2U9T2K8-F1
#
_cell.length_a   1.000
_cell.length_b   1.000
_cell.length_c   1.000
_cell.angle_alpha   90.00
_cell.angle_beta   90.00
_cell.angle_gamma   90.00
#
_symmetry.space_group_name_H-M   'P 1'
#
loop_
_entity.id
_entity.type
_entity.pdbx_description
1 polymer ?
#
loop_
_entity_poly.entity_id
_entity_poly.type
_entity_poly.pdbx_seq_one_letter_code
_entity_poly.pdbx_strand_id
1 'polypeptide(L)'
;MQGETLRVELLEAEAGSEIKLDNVLMLGDGEGVKVGDEVKGATVTAKVVGHGRADKVRIVKFRRRKHHRKQMGHRQHYTEIEITGIAGK
;
A
#
# COMPACT_ATOMS: atom_id res chain seq x y z
N MET A 1 -0.65 9.74 8.14
CA MET A 1 -1.23 10.37 9.35
C MET A 1 -2.58 9.74 9.63
N GLN A 2 -3.13 9.93 10.84
CA GLN A 2 -4.51 9.51 11.11
C GLN A 2 -5.47 10.23 10.15
N GLY A 3 -6.42 9.48 9.57
CA GLY A 3 -7.34 9.96 8.53
C GLY A 3 -6.75 10.01 7.12
N GLU A 4 -5.49 9.61 6.93
CA GLU A 4 -4.88 9.58 5.60
C GLU A 4 -5.27 8.30 4.85
N THR A 5 -5.57 8.46 3.56
CA THR A 5 -5.86 7.37 2.65
C THR A 5 -4.64 7.03 1.80
N LEU A 6 -4.29 5.76 1.74
CA LEU A 6 -3.17 5.24 0.98
C LEU A 6 -3.59 4.05 0.12
N ARG A 7 -2.91 3.84 -1.00
CA ARG A 7 -3.05 2.66 -1.85
C ARG A 7 -1.86 1.73 -1.64
N VAL A 8 -2.16 0.50 -1.30
CA VAL A 8 -1.18 -0.57 -1.09
C VAL A 8 -1.43 -1.72 -2.07
N GLU A 9 -0.57 -2.74 -2.06
CA GLU A 9 -0.78 -3.96 -2.84
C GLU A 9 -2.14 -4.62 -2.54
N LEU A 10 -2.57 -5.52 -3.42
CA LEU A 10 -3.83 -6.23 -3.24
C LEU A 10 -3.79 -7.05 -1.93
N LEU A 11 -4.81 -6.85 -1.08
CA LEU A 11 -5.00 -7.56 0.18
C LEU A 11 -6.30 -8.37 0.07
N GLU A 12 -6.28 -9.59 0.57
CA GLU A 12 -7.45 -10.48 0.65
C GLU A 12 -8.31 -10.11 1.88
N ALA A 13 -8.83 -8.90 1.91
CA ALA A 13 -9.64 -8.37 3.01
C ALA A 13 -10.84 -7.62 2.41
N GLU A 14 -12.04 -7.82 2.96
CA GLU A 14 -13.25 -7.20 2.40
C GLU A 14 -13.29 -5.68 2.61
N ALA A 15 -13.96 -4.96 1.71
CA ALA A 15 -14.20 -3.53 1.89
C ALA A 15 -14.96 -3.26 3.19
N GLY A 16 -14.46 -2.33 4.00
CA GLY A 16 -15.00 -2.01 5.32
C GLY A 16 -14.36 -2.77 6.48
N SER A 17 -13.58 -3.82 6.22
CA SER A 17 -12.83 -4.54 7.25
C SER A 17 -11.71 -3.71 7.85
N GLU A 18 -11.33 -4.05 9.08
CA GLU A 18 -10.18 -3.45 9.78
C GLU A 18 -8.94 -4.33 9.62
N ILE A 19 -7.80 -3.70 9.37
CA ILE A 19 -6.49 -4.30 9.24
C ILE A 19 -5.57 -3.69 10.29
N LYS A 20 -4.85 -4.56 11.00
CA LYS A 20 -3.79 -4.17 11.94
C LYS A 20 -2.42 -4.37 11.31
N LEU A 21 -1.61 -3.32 11.37
CA LEU A 21 -0.22 -3.33 10.95
C LEU A 21 0.64 -3.32 12.22
N ASP A 22 1.05 -4.52 12.63
CA ASP A 22 1.81 -4.73 13.87
C ASP A 22 3.32 -4.49 13.71
N ASN A 23 3.79 -4.48 12.46
CA ASN A 23 5.20 -4.26 12.16
C ASN A 23 5.47 -2.80 11.82
N VAL A 24 5.60 -1.97 12.85
CA VAL A 24 5.92 -0.55 12.72
C VAL A 24 7.43 -0.36 12.87
N LEU A 25 8.06 0.34 11.92
CA LEU A 25 9.52 0.52 11.89
C LEU A 25 10.00 1.79 12.59
N MET A 26 9.14 2.81 12.67
CA MET A 26 9.45 4.14 13.20
C MET A 26 8.17 4.83 13.66
N LEU A 27 8.25 5.58 14.76
CA LEU A 27 7.22 6.50 15.25
C LEU A 27 7.82 7.88 15.48
N GLY A 28 7.08 8.93 15.11
CA GLY A 28 7.43 10.31 15.43
C GLY A 28 6.20 11.06 15.92
N ASP A 29 6.33 11.76 17.04
CA ASP A 29 5.26 12.49 17.74
C ASP A 29 5.55 14.00 17.84
N GLY A 30 6.52 14.50 17.07
CA GLY A 30 6.90 15.92 17.01
C GLY A 30 7.85 16.35 18.13
N GLU A 31 7.86 15.66 19.26
CA GLU A 31 8.83 15.87 20.36
C GLU A 31 10.05 14.94 20.24
N GLY A 32 9.88 13.77 19.61
CA GLY A 32 10.97 12.84 19.36
C GLY A 32 10.68 11.85 18.23
N VAL A 33 11.65 10.99 17.99
CA VAL A 33 11.56 9.88 17.02
C VAL A 33 12.02 8.60 17.72
N LYS A 34 11.15 7.58 17.72
CA LYS A 34 11.45 6.22 18.19
C LYS A 34 11.75 5.35 16.97
N VAL A 35 12.85 4.58 16.98
CA VAL A 35 13.28 3.72 15.86
C VAL A 35 13.74 2.35 16.38
N GLY A 36 13.50 1.30 15.60
CA GLY A 36 13.99 -0.03 15.92
C GLY A 36 13.30 -0.65 17.13
N ASP A 37 14.06 -1.11 18.12
CA ASP A 37 13.51 -1.83 19.28
C ASP A 37 12.55 -0.98 20.12
N GLU A 38 12.70 0.35 20.12
CA GLU A 38 11.82 1.29 20.84
C GLU A 38 10.42 1.37 20.25
N VAL A 39 10.22 0.83 19.04
CA VAL A 39 8.94 0.81 18.34
C VAL A 39 8.21 -0.52 18.55
N LYS A 40 8.82 -1.49 19.25
CA LYS A 40 8.21 -2.80 19.52
C LYS A 40 6.91 -2.66 20.32
N GLY A 41 5.82 -3.16 19.73
CA GLY A 41 4.47 -3.09 20.31
C GLY A 41 3.65 -1.89 19.83
N ALA A 42 4.22 -1.02 19.00
CA ALA A 42 3.44 -0.05 18.26
C ALA A 42 2.56 -0.76 17.22
N THR A 43 1.35 -0.26 17.02
CA THR A 43 0.41 -0.80 16.04
C THR A 43 -0.27 0.34 15.28
N VAL A 44 -0.53 0.10 14.00
CA VAL A 44 -1.34 1.01 13.18
C VAL A 44 -2.61 0.27 12.77
N THR A 45 -3.76 0.85 13.08
CA THR A 45 -5.06 0.35 12.63
C THR A 45 -5.47 1.10 11.37
N ALA A 46 -5.95 0.36 10.38
CA ALA A 46 -6.43 0.90 9.13
C ALA A 46 -7.73 0.22 8.71
N LYS A 47 -8.60 0.95 8.01
CA LYS A 47 -9.83 0.41 7.42
C LYS A 47 -9.65 0.26 5.92
N VAL A 48 -10.10 -0.88 5.38
CA VAL A 48 -10.18 -1.06 3.92
C VAL A 48 -11.30 -0.20 3.37
N VAL A 49 -10.98 0.77 2.52
CA VAL A 49 -11.96 1.58 1.79
C VAL A 49 -12.51 0.79 0.61
N GLY A 50 -11.64 0.06 -0.10
CA GLY A 50 -12.03 -0.84 -1.18
C GLY A 50 -10.85 -1.27 -2.05
N HIS A 51 -11.17 -1.91 -3.18
CA HIS A 51 -10.16 -2.40 -4.13
C HIS A 51 -10.33 -1.75 -5.51
N GLY A 52 -9.22 -1.61 -6.22
CA GLY A 52 -9.20 -0.98 -7.53
C GLY A 52 -8.14 -1.53 -8.46
N ARG A 53 -8.07 -0.95 -9.65
CA ARG A 53 -7.04 -1.23 -10.65
C ARG A 53 -6.40 0.07 -11.10
N ALA A 54 -5.08 0.15 -10.99
CA ALA A 54 -4.30 1.31 -11.40
C ALA A 54 -4.45 1.60 -12.90
N ASP A 55 -3.90 2.73 -13.32
CA ASP A 55 -3.89 3.13 -14.72
C ASP A 55 -3.18 2.09 -15.61
N LYS A 56 -3.60 2.03 -16.86
CA LYS A 56 -3.11 1.03 -17.81
C LYS A 56 -1.68 1.37 -18.24
N VAL A 57 -0.74 0.53 -17.85
CA VAL A 57 0.62 0.52 -18.40
C VAL A 57 0.59 -0.17 -19.77
N ARG A 58 1.06 0.52 -20.81
CA ARG A 58 1.17 -0.03 -22.17
C ARG A 58 2.58 -0.58 -22.39
N ILE A 59 2.65 -1.87 -22.69
CA ILE A 59 3.90 -2.59 -22.93
C ILE A 59 4.02 -2.86 -24.42
N VAL A 60 5.12 -2.42 -25.03
CA VAL A 60 5.42 -2.68 -26.44
C VAL A 60 6.76 -3.41 -26.55
N LYS A 61 6.77 -4.58 -27.18
CA LYS A 61 7.98 -5.34 -27.50
C LYS A 61 8.15 -5.37 -29.01
N PHE A 62 9.26 -4.87 -29.53
CA PHE A 62 9.52 -4.80 -30.97
C PHE A 62 10.92 -5.30 -31.30
N ARG A 63 11.05 -6.08 -32.39
CA ARG A 63 12.33 -6.51 -32.93
C ARG A 63 12.42 -6.14 -34.42
N ARG A 64 13.28 -5.19 -34.73
CA ARG A 64 13.47 -4.65 -36.09
C ARG A 64 13.91 -5.75 -37.05
N ARG A 65 13.37 -5.74 -38.29
CA ARG A 65 13.70 -6.70 -39.38
C ARG A 65 13.45 -8.18 -39.06
N LYS A 66 12.69 -8.48 -38.00
CA LYS A 66 12.34 -9.85 -37.60
C LYS A 66 10.83 -10.11 -37.61
N HIS A 67 10.05 -9.24 -38.27
CA HIS A 67 8.59 -9.31 -38.33
C HIS A 67 7.96 -9.56 -36.93
N HIS A 68 8.50 -8.90 -35.90
CA HIS A 68 8.07 -9.12 -34.52
C HIS A 68 7.74 -7.80 -33.84
N ARG A 69 6.44 -7.64 -33.51
CA ARG A 69 5.89 -6.56 -32.70
C ARG A 69 4.76 -7.14 -31.84
N LYS A 70 4.83 -6.95 -30.53
CA LYS A 70 3.79 -7.33 -29.56
C LYS A 70 3.40 -6.13 -28.71
N GLN A 71 2.12 -5.99 -28.42
CA GLN A 71 1.60 -4.99 -27.51
C GLN A 71 0.77 -5.68 -26.42
N MET A 72 0.86 -5.21 -25.19
CA MET A 72 0.11 -5.73 -24.04
C MET A 72 -0.24 -4.57 -23.10
N GLY A 73 -1.36 -4.69 -22.39
CA GLY A 73 -1.70 -3.79 -21.28
C GLY A 73 -1.52 -4.50 -19.94
N HIS A 74 -1.03 -3.79 -18.94
CA HIS A 74 -1.06 -4.21 -17.54
C HIS A 74 -1.82 -3.17 -16.71
N ARG A 75 -2.60 -3.64 -15.73
CA ARG A 75 -3.22 -2.81 -14.70
C ARG A 75 -3.03 -3.51 -13.37
N GLN A 76 -2.24 -2.91 -12.49
CA GLN A 76 -1.95 -3.45 -11.16
C GLN A 76 -3.20 -3.33 -10.28
N HIS A 77 -3.51 -4.39 -9.55
CA HIS A 77 -4.56 -4.35 -8.53
C HIS A 77 -4.02 -3.66 -7.27
N TYR A 78 -4.87 -2.92 -6.57
CA TYR A 78 -4.49 -2.29 -5.32
C TYR A 78 -5.66 -2.33 -4.33
N THR A 79 -5.33 -2.18 -3.05
CA THR A 79 -6.28 -1.95 -1.97
C THR A 79 -6.10 -0.54 -1.46
N GLU A 80 -7.20 0.20 -1.33
CA GLU A 80 -7.22 1.52 -0.73
C GLU A 80 -7.56 1.37 0.75
N ILE A 81 -6.70 1.90 1.61
CA ILE A 81 -6.82 1.82 3.07
C ILE A 81 -6.78 3.23 3.67
N GLU A 82 -7.54 3.44 4.73
CA GLU A 82 -7.55 4.68 5.51
C GLU A 82 -7.01 4.39 6.91
N ILE A 83 -6.04 5.17 7.38
CA ILE A 83 -5.46 4.99 8.71
C ILE A 83 -6.43 5.50 9.77
N THR A 84 -6.97 4.61 10.60
CA THR A 84 -7.93 4.96 11.65
C THR A 84 -7.25 5.35 12.96
N GLY A 85 -6.06 4.79 13.23
CA GLY A 85 -5.36 5.01 14.49
C GLY A 85 -3.89 4.61 14.44
N ILE A 86 -3.09 5.29 15.24
CA ILE A 86 -1.67 4.99 15.45
C ILE A 86 -1.48 4.88 16.96
N ALA A 87 -1.21 3.68 17.45
CA ALA A 87 -0.94 3.43 18.85
C ALA A 87 0.56 3.20 19.04
N GLY A 88 1.24 4.18 19.65
CA GLY A 88 2.60 4.03 20.14
C GLY A 88 2.61 3.57 21.59
N LYS A 89 3.63 2.80 21.97
CA LYS A 89 3.92 2.52 23.38
C LYS A 89 4.65 3.70 24.03
#